data_AF-A0A455U639-F1
#
_entry.id   AF-A0A455U639-F1
#
_cell.length_a   1.000
_cell.length_b   1.000
_cell.length_c   1.000
_cell.angle_alpha   90.00
_cell.angle_beta   90.00
_cell.angle_gamma   90.00
#
_symmetry.space_group_name_H-M   'P 1'
#
loop_
_entity.id
_entity.type
_entity.pdbx_description
1 polymer ?
#
loop_
_entity_poly.entity_id
_entity_poly.type
_entity_poly.pdbx_seq_one_letter_code
_entity_poly.pdbx_strand_id
1 'polypeptide(L)'
;MSDQPSPSAYRLLLQLEQQFDYLLETIEAAVSLYEQQQPPTWVFHQTTPTTHWLREALFDMWHEQDQDGRETRNYIAIVAANEELLTAIDAINQAKANFSELLQDIKRASQGHSAMQKPSAQAPPPCR
;
A
#
# COMPACT_ATOMS: atom_id res chain seq x y z
N MET A 1 10.04 -30.44 -3.69
CA MET A 1 9.00 -30.47 -4.74
C MET A 1 8.60 -29.03 -4.96
N SER A 2 8.98 -28.46 -6.10
CA SER A 2 8.84 -27.02 -6.36
C SER A 2 7.39 -26.71 -6.70
N ASP A 3 6.72 -26.00 -5.79
CA ASP A 3 5.40 -25.43 -6.02
C ASP A 3 5.58 -24.23 -6.97
N GLN A 4 5.53 -24.48 -8.29
CA GLN A 4 5.58 -23.41 -9.27
C GLN A 4 4.24 -22.64 -9.19
N PRO A 5 4.25 -21.31 -9.02
CA PRO A 5 3.03 -20.54 -8.93
C PRO A 5 2.21 -20.71 -10.22
N SER A 6 0.90 -20.89 -10.08
CA SER A 6 0.01 -20.99 -11.22
C SER A 6 0.12 -19.72 -12.09
N PRO A 7 -0.13 -19.80 -13.42
CA PRO A 7 -0.06 -18.63 -14.30
C PRO A 7 -0.93 -17.45 -13.84
N SER A 8 -2.02 -17.71 -13.10
CA SER A 8 -2.85 -16.67 -12.47
C SER A 8 -2.20 -16.05 -11.25
N ALA A 9 -1.54 -16.84 -10.39
CA ALA A 9 -0.82 -16.33 -9.22
C ALA A 9 0.35 -15.44 -9.64
N TYR A 10 1.09 -15.83 -10.68
CA TYR A 10 2.18 -15.02 -11.24
C TYR A 10 1.67 -13.67 -11.78
N ARG A 11 0.54 -13.66 -12.50
CA ARG A 11 -0.08 -12.42 -12.99
C ARG A 11 -0.47 -11.46 -11.86
N LEU A 12 -1.05 -11.98 -10.77
CA LEU A 12 -1.43 -11.17 -9.62
C LEU A 12 -0.22 -10.56 -8.91
N LEU A 13 0.88 -11.32 -8.78
CA LEU A 13 2.13 -10.80 -8.22
C LEU A 13 2.71 -9.68 -9.08
N LEU A 14 2.75 -9.87 -10.41
CA LEU A 14 3.21 -8.83 -11.33
C LEU A 14 2.36 -7.56 -11.26
N GLN A 15 1.02 -7.71 -11.17
CA GLN A 15 0.12 -6.57 -11.01
C GLN A 15 0.36 -5.86 -9.68
N LEU A 16 0.65 -6.60 -8.61
CA LEU A 16 0.94 -6.03 -7.30
C LEU A 16 2.24 -5.21 -7.32
N GLU A 17 3.30 -5.75 -7.93
CA GLU A 17 4.57 -5.05 -8.14
C GLU A 17 4.36 -3.76 -8.94
N GLN A 18 3.67 -3.83 -10.08
CA GLN A 18 3.38 -2.68 -10.92
C GLN A 18 2.57 -1.59 -10.20
N GLN A 19 1.57 -1.97 -9.41
CA GLN A 19 0.78 -1.00 -8.65
C GLN A 19 1.57 -0.38 -7.50
N PHE A 20 2.48 -1.15 -6.88
CA PHE A 20 3.38 -0.61 -5.87
C PHE A 20 4.38 0.37 -6.47
N ASP A 21 5.02 0.01 -7.57
CA ASP A 21 5.94 0.90 -8.30
C ASP A 21 5.24 2.20 -8.71
N TYR A 22 4.02 2.10 -9.26
CA TYR A 22 3.22 3.27 -9.61
C TYR A 22 2.89 4.16 -8.40
N LEU A 23 2.58 3.57 -7.24
CA LEU A 23 2.40 4.32 -6.00
C LEU A 23 3.68 5.08 -5.63
N LEU A 24 4.85 4.43 -5.69
CA LEU A 24 6.13 5.09 -5.41
C LEU A 24 6.40 6.23 -6.38
N GLU A 25 6.15 6.04 -7.68
CA GLU A 25 6.31 7.08 -8.71
C GLU A 25 5.42 8.30 -8.44
N THR A 26 4.15 8.09 -8.06
CA THR A 26 3.23 9.20 -7.73
C THR A 26 3.68 9.96 -6.47
N ILE A 27 4.18 9.26 -5.45
CA ILE A 27 4.74 9.88 -4.26
C ILE A 27 5.97 10.70 -4.65
N GLU A 28 6.90 10.12 -5.40
CA GLU A 28 8.14 10.77 -5.86
C GLU A 28 7.85 12.07 -6.63
N ALA A 29 6.88 12.03 -7.55
CA ALA A 29 6.46 13.20 -8.31
C ALA A 29 5.91 14.32 -7.40
N ALA A 30 5.05 13.99 -6.43
CA ALA A 30 4.47 14.98 -5.54
C ALA A 30 5.50 15.60 -4.58
N VAL A 31 6.41 14.78 -4.03
CA VAL A 31 7.43 15.29 -3.10
C VAL A 31 8.47 16.14 -3.83
N SER A 32 8.82 15.77 -5.07
CA SER A 32 9.68 16.59 -5.92
C SER A 32 9.05 17.94 -6.22
N LEU A 33 7.74 17.96 -6.49
CA LEU A 33 7.00 19.19 -6.73
C LEU A 33 6.92 20.06 -5.47
N TYR A 34 6.64 19.46 -4.32
CA TYR A 34 6.67 20.15 -3.02
C TYR A 34 8.05 20.77 -2.73
N GLU A 35 9.13 20.02 -2.96
CA GLU A 35 10.51 20.47 -2.77
C GLU A 35 10.89 21.63 -3.71
N GLN A 36 10.37 21.62 -4.93
CA GLN A 36 10.59 22.68 -5.92
C GLN A 36 9.78 23.94 -5.59
N GLN A 37 8.51 23.80 -5.23
CA GLN A 37 7.61 24.93 -4.96
C GLN A 37 7.86 25.58 -3.59
N GLN A 38 8.41 24.83 -2.63
CA GLN A 38 8.62 25.25 -1.24
C GLN A 38 7.40 25.98 -0.64
N PRO A 39 6.21 25.35 -0.69
CA PRO A 39 5.00 25.99 -0.20
C PRO A 39 5.08 26.27 1.30
N PRO A 40 4.42 27.33 1.80
CA PRO A 40 4.25 27.55 3.23
C PRO A 40 3.72 26.30 3.91
N THR A 41 4.48 25.81 4.90
CA THR A 41 4.20 24.55 5.58
C THR A 41 4.34 24.73 7.09
N TRP A 42 3.32 24.28 7.81
CA TRP A 42 3.27 24.32 9.27
C TRP A 42 3.22 22.89 9.80
N VAL A 43 4.29 22.46 10.45
CA VAL A 43 4.42 21.12 11.03
C VAL A 43 4.19 21.16 12.53
N PHE A 44 3.45 20.19 13.05
CA PHE A 44 3.23 20.06 14.47
C PHE A 44 4.55 19.73 15.19
N HIS A 45 4.86 20.44 16.29
CA HIS A 45 6.10 20.30 17.06
C HIS A 45 7.42 20.64 16.33
N GLN A 46 7.38 21.30 15.16
CA GLN A 46 8.59 21.77 14.46
C GLN A 46 8.42 23.24 14.05
N THR A 47 9.36 24.10 14.46
CA THR A 47 9.32 25.54 14.15
C THR A 47 9.65 25.85 12.69
N THR A 48 10.55 25.07 12.08
CA THR A 48 10.92 25.20 10.68
C THR A 48 11.07 23.81 10.07
N PRO A 49 10.12 23.36 9.22
CA PRO A 49 10.25 22.07 8.56
C PRO A 49 11.37 22.08 7.52
N THR A 50 12.01 20.93 7.32
CA THR A 50 12.99 20.74 6.26
C THR A 50 12.31 20.77 4.89
N THR A 51 13.03 21.15 3.83
CA THR A 51 12.52 21.07 2.46
C THR A 51 12.11 19.64 2.08
N HIS A 52 12.73 18.64 2.70
CA HIS A 52 12.47 17.22 2.48
C HIS A 52 11.40 16.62 3.41
N TRP A 53 10.74 17.43 4.25
CA TRP A 53 9.84 16.93 5.28
C TRP A 53 8.72 16.03 4.73
N LEU A 54 8.10 16.42 3.61
CA LEU A 54 7.03 15.63 3.00
C LEU A 54 7.54 14.31 2.43
N ARG A 55 8.76 14.31 1.89
CA ARG A 55 9.43 13.10 1.41
C ARG A 55 9.68 12.13 2.56
N GLU A 56 10.27 12.61 3.66
CA GLU A 56 10.50 11.79 4.86
C GLU A 56 9.20 11.22 5.40
N ALA A 57 8.13 12.02 5.45
CA ALA A 57 6.82 11.58 5.92
C ALA A 57 6.16 10.52 5.03
N LEU A 58 6.18 10.71 3.70
CA LEU A 58 5.48 9.80 2.77
C LEU A 58 6.27 8.52 2.49
N PHE A 59 7.60 8.54 2.64
CA PHE A 59 8.45 7.35 2.45
C PHE A 59 8.71 6.58 3.76
N ASP A 60 8.17 7.00 4.90
CA ASP A 60 8.22 6.22 6.15
C ASP A 60 7.25 5.03 6.14
N MET A 61 7.47 4.06 5.26
CA MET A 61 6.65 2.82 5.17
C MET A 61 7.31 1.61 5.84
N TRP A 62 8.52 1.75 6.41
CA TRP A 62 9.31 0.64 6.95
C TRP A 62 9.31 0.69 8.47
N HIS A 63 9.15 -0.47 9.10
CA HIS A 63 9.28 -0.59 10.55
C HIS A 63 10.73 -0.32 10.97
N GLU A 64 10.93 0.42 12.06
CA GLU A 64 12.24 0.42 12.73
C GLU A 64 12.47 -0.89 13.46
N GLN A 65 13.73 -1.17 13.78
CA GLN A 65 14.12 -2.31 14.59
C GLN A 65 13.35 -2.28 15.93
N ASP A 66 12.90 -3.46 16.38
CA ASP A 66 12.15 -3.70 17.62
C ASP A 66 10.67 -3.26 17.67
N GLN A 67 10.07 -2.88 16.54
CA GLN A 67 8.64 -2.61 16.43
C GLN A 67 7.84 -3.84 15.98
N ASP A 68 6.73 -4.16 16.66
CA ASP A 68 5.77 -5.23 16.28
C ASP A 68 4.93 -4.86 15.02
N GLY A 69 5.35 -3.80 14.30
CA GLY A 69 4.71 -3.33 13.07
C GLY A 69 3.35 -2.66 13.22
N ARG A 70 2.87 -2.48 14.46
CA ARG A 70 1.56 -1.88 14.78
C ARG A 70 1.63 -0.40 15.16
N GLU A 71 2.81 0.11 15.50
CA GLU A 71 2.97 1.52 15.83
C GLU A 71 2.97 2.36 14.56
N THR A 72 2.04 3.32 14.48
CA THR A 72 1.94 4.27 13.38
C THR A 72 2.60 5.59 13.79
N ARG A 73 3.68 5.98 13.11
CA ARG A 73 4.29 7.30 13.30
C ARG A 73 3.40 8.35 12.65
N ASN A 74 3.12 9.42 13.39
CA ASN A 74 2.23 10.49 12.94
C ASN A 74 3.03 11.69 12.42
N TYR A 75 2.86 12.01 11.14
CA TYR A 75 3.41 13.20 10.50
C TYR A 75 2.28 14.22 10.30
N ILE A 76 2.11 15.13 11.27
CA ILE A 76 1.00 16.09 11.28
C ILE A 76 1.48 17.44 10.77
N ALA A 77 0.91 17.91 9.65
CA ALA A 77 1.22 19.21 9.06
C ALA A 77 0.05 19.81 8.29
N ILE A 78 0.15 21.12 8.01
CA ILE A 78 -0.68 21.86 7.07
C ILE A 78 0.24 22.43 5.99
N VAL A 79 -0.08 22.19 4.73
CA VAL A 79 0.67 22.68 3.56
C VAL A 79 -0.25 23.57 2.74
N ALA A 80 0.20 24.78 2.41
CA ALA A 80 -0.50 25.63 1.46
C ALA A 80 -0.23 25.14 0.03
N ALA A 81 -1.17 24.40 -0.56
CA ALA A 81 -1.01 23.81 -1.89
C ALA A 81 -1.66 24.64 -3.00
N ASN A 82 -0.99 24.72 -4.14
CA ASN A 82 -1.59 25.18 -5.39
C ASN A 82 -2.27 24.00 -6.12
N GLU A 83 -2.91 24.29 -7.25
CA GLU A 83 -3.65 23.28 -8.02
C GLU A 83 -2.77 22.11 -8.48
N GLU A 84 -1.52 22.40 -8.86
CA GLU A 84 -0.56 21.40 -9.33
C GLU A 84 -0.20 20.42 -8.20
N LEU A 85 0.09 20.93 -7.00
CA LEU A 85 0.38 20.12 -5.84
C LEU A 85 -0.85 19.34 -5.36
N LEU A 86 -2.04 19.96 -5.37
CA LEU A 86 -3.29 19.26 -5.07
C LEU A 86 -3.54 18.09 -6.03
N THR A 87 -3.32 18.29 -7.33
CA THR A 87 -3.45 17.24 -8.35
C THR A 87 -2.46 16.10 -8.11
N ALA A 88 -1.21 16.41 -7.76
CA ALA A 88 -0.21 15.40 -7.46
C ALA A 88 -0.57 14.58 -6.21
N ILE A 89 -1.08 15.22 -5.16
CA ILE A 89 -1.57 14.53 -3.96
C ILE A 89 -2.80 13.66 -4.26
N ASP A 90 -3.70 14.12 -5.13
CA ASP A 90 -4.84 13.32 -5.56
C ASP A 90 -4.42 12.05 -6.32
N ALA A 91 -3.39 12.15 -7.17
CA ALA A 91 -2.82 10.97 -7.84
C ALA A 91 -2.29 9.92 -6.86
N ILE A 92 -1.63 10.34 -5.76
CA ILE A 92 -1.22 9.43 -4.68
C ILE A 92 -2.45 8.74 -4.06
N ASN A 93 -3.51 9.50 -3.77
CA ASN A 93 -4.72 8.94 -3.16
C ASN A 93 -5.37 7.89 -4.06
N GLN A 94 -5.43 8.15 -5.37
CA GLN A 94 -5.93 7.19 -6.36
C GLN A 94 -5.05 5.94 -6.42
N ALA A 95 -3.72 6.10 -6.47
CA ALA A 95 -2.79 4.96 -6.47
C ALA A 95 -2.93 4.10 -5.20
N LYS A 96 -3.08 4.72 -4.02
CA LYS A 96 -3.33 4.03 -2.76
C LYS A 96 -4.65 3.25 -2.77
N ALA A 97 -5.71 3.83 -3.31
CA ALA A 97 -7.01 3.19 -3.42
C ALA A 97 -6.92 1.94 -4.30
N ASN A 98 -6.33 2.08 -5.49
CA ASN A 98 -6.14 0.97 -6.45
C ASN A 98 -5.30 -0.16 -5.84
N PHE A 99 -4.20 0.17 -5.16
CA PHE A 99 -3.36 -0.81 -4.49
C PHE A 99 -4.12 -1.56 -3.37
N SER A 100 -4.92 -0.84 -2.58
CA SER A 100 -5.76 -1.44 -1.53
C SER A 100 -6.82 -2.38 -2.11
N GLU A 101 -7.48 -1.98 -3.19
CA GLU A 101 -8.48 -2.81 -3.88
C GLU A 101 -7.86 -4.10 -4.42
N LEU A 102 -6.68 -4.02 -5.05
CA LEU A 102 -5.95 -5.19 -5.52
C LEU A 102 -5.58 -6.15 -4.38
N LEU A 103 -5.11 -5.65 -3.24
CA LEU A 103 -4.83 -6.47 -2.06
C LEU A 103 -6.09 -7.16 -1.53
N GLN A 104 -7.23 -6.48 -1.53
CA GLN A 104 -8.51 -7.06 -1.14
C GLN A 104 -8.96 -8.16 -2.11
N ASP A 105 -8.76 -7.97 -3.42
CA ASP A 105 -9.03 -8.99 -4.44
C ASP A 105 -8.18 -10.24 -4.24
N ILE A 106 -6.88 -10.07 -4.04
CA ILE A 106 -5.95 -11.18 -3.76
C ILE A 106 -6.39 -11.95 -2.50
N LYS A 107 -6.77 -11.23 -1.43
CA LYS A 107 -7.26 -11.83 -0.19
C LYS A 107 -8.57 -12.61 -0.38
N ARG A 108 -9.51 -12.09 -1.18
CA ARG A 108 -10.76 -12.79 -1.50
C ARG A 108 -10.50 -14.06 -2.31
N ALA A 109 -9.61 -13.98 -3.30
CA ALA A 109 -9.25 -15.12 -4.13
C ALA A 109 -8.59 -16.24 -3.30
N SER A 110 -7.73 -15.92 -2.33
CA SER A 110 -7.08 -16.93 -1.48
C SER A 110 -8.05 -17.59 -0.49
N GLN A 111 -9.00 -16.83 0.07
CA GLN A 111 -10.03 -17.36 0.98
C GLN A 111 -11.06 -18.26 0.27
N GLY A 112 -11.38 -17.99 -1.00
CA GLY A 112 -12.27 -18.83 -1.81
C GLY A 112 -11.73 -20.24 -2.06
N HIS A 113 -10.40 -20.41 -2.09
CA HIS A 113 -9.77 -21.74 -2.26
C HIS A 113 -9.89 -22.63 -1.00
N SER A 114 -10.08 -22.05 0.19
CA SER A 114 -10.25 -22.82 1.44
C SER A 114 -11.67 -23.38 1.64
N ALA A 115 -12.68 -22.85 0.94
CA ALA A 115 -14.06 -23.32 1.09
C ALA A 115 -14.39 -24.59 0.27
N MET A 116 -13.54 -24.96 -0.71
CA MET A 116 -13.72 -26.14 -1.57
C MET A 116 -12.82 -27.33 -1.15
N GLN A 117 -12.51 -27.45 0.14
CA GLN A 117 -11.85 -28.65 0.72
C GLN A 117 -12.60 -29.10 1.99
N LYS A 118 -13.90 -29.36 1.89
CA LYS A 118 -14.56 -30.25 2.85
C LYS A 118 -14.61 -31.65 2.21
N PRO A 119 -13.92 -32.66 2.77
CA PRO A 119 -14.04 -34.01 2.26
C PRO A 119 -15.46 -34.52 2.48
N SER A 120 -16.06 -35.07 1.42
CA SER A 120 -17.32 -35.80 1.46
C SER A 120 -17.19 -36.95 2.46
N ALA A 121 -17.92 -36.88 3.58
CA ALA A 121 -18.03 -37.99 4.51
C ALA A 121 -18.64 -39.21 3.78
N GLN A 122 -17.85 -40.27 3.65
CA GLN A 122 -18.26 -41.52 3.05
C GLN A 122 -19.23 -42.25 3.99
N ALA A 123 -20.39 -42.64 3.48
CA ALA A 123 -21.42 -43.36 4.25
C ALA A 123 -20.90 -44.73 4.74
N PRO A 124 -21.29 -45.18 5.95
CA PRO A 124 -20.84 -46.46 6.47
C PRO A 124 -21.47 -47.64 5.69
N PRO A 125 -20.77 -48.78 5.54
CA PRO A 125 -21.29 -49.93 4.82
C PRO A 125 -22.46 -50.59 5.58
N PRO A 126 -23.41 -51.23 4.88
CA PRO A 126 -24.52 -51.91 5.53
C PRO A 126 -24.02 -53.12 6.32
N CYS A 127 -24.44 -53.23 7.58
CA CYS A 127 -24.21 -54.39 8.42
C CYS A 127 -24.78 -55.64 7.74
N ARG A 128 -23.99 -56.72 7.73
CA ARG A 128 -24.36 -58.05 7.26
C ARG A 128 -24.62 -58.96 8.45
#